data_AF-A0A815W111-F1
#
_entry.id   AF-A0A815W111-F1
#
_cell.length_a   1.000
_cell.length_b   1.000
_cell.length_c   1.000
_cell.angle_alpha   90.00
_cell.angle_beta   90.00
_cell.angle_gamma   90.00
#
_symmetry.space_group_name_H-M   'P 1'
#
loop_
_entity.id
_entity.type
_entity.pdbx_description
1 polymer ?
#
loop_
_entity_poly.entity_id
_entity_poly.type
_entity_poly.pdbx_seq_one_letter_code
_entity_poly.pdbx_strand_id
1 'polypeptide(L)'
;MCDTAKRFYMEQFAEHDNNQSDIEVEANVVDHELVTELLNAKLVSFHIKFLDLKKSISSLKNKNSTGLDGVSNKIIKLLPPSHLTFITSSFNYMAQHVCFPQHWLTAKIILLSKTKSSIVDINDTRPISLLPCFSKLYE
;
A
#
# COMPACT_ATOMS: atom_id res chain seq x y z
N MET A 1 26.62 3.92 -9.56
CA MET A 1 25.49 4.39 -10.38
C MET A 1 26.08 5.09 -11.59
N CYS A 2 25.52 4.87 -12.79
CA CYS A 2 25.95 5.56 -14.00
C CYS A 2 25.71 7.07 -13.84
N ASP A 3 26.66 7.91 -14.25
CA ASP A 3 26.61 9.38 -14.10
C ASP A 3 25.33 9.98 -14.70
N THR A 4 24.79 9.34 -15.73
CA THR A 4 23.50 9.70 -16.34
C THR A 4 22.33 9.60 -15.36
N ALA A 5 22.27 8.53 -14.54
CA ALA A 5 21.20 8.34 -13.57
C ALA A 5 21.34 9.33 -12.39
N LYS A 6 22.57 9.60 -11.97
CA LYS A 6 22.84 10.57 -10.89
C LYS A 6 22.44 11.98 -11.32
N ARG A 7 22.77 12.37 -12.55
CA ARG A 7 22.39 13.64 -13.14
C ARG A 7 20.87 13.75 -13.32
N PHE A 8 20.21 12.71 -13.81
CA PHE A 8 18.75 12.69 -13.92
C PHE A 8 18.05 12.94 -12.58
N TYR A 9 18.48 12.27 -11.51
CA TYR A 9 17.90 12.51 -10.19
C TYR A 9 18.27 13.87 -9.62
N MET A 10 19.51 14.34 -9.82
CA MET A 10 19.89 15.69 -9.40
C MET A 10 19.10 16.76 -10.16
N GLU A 11 18.79 16.57 -11.44
CA GLU A 11 17.95 17.50 -12.22
C GLU A 11 16.48 17.44 -11.78
N GLN A 12 15.95 16.25 -11.48
CA GLN A 12 14.57 16.09 -10.99
C GLN A 12 14.34 16.67 -9.58
N PHE A 13 15.39 16.68 -8.73
CA PHE A 13 15.31 17.15 -7.35
C PHE A 13 16.12 18.43 -7.08
N ALA A 14 16.76 19.01 -8.09
CA ALA A 14 17.39 20.32 -7.98
C ALA A 14 16.26 21.33 -7.90
N GLU A 15 16.20 22.02 -6.75
CA GLU A 15 15.37 23.19 -6.43
C GLU A 15 14.51 23.68 -7.60
N HIS A 16 13.44 22.95 -7.88
CA HIS A 16 12.24 23.61 -8.31
C HIS A 16 11.89 24.57 -7.15
N ASP A 17 11.50 25.80 -7.47
CA ASP A 17 10.77 26.70 -6.56
C ASP A 17 9.40 26.09 -6.20
N ASN A 18 9.39 24.81 -5.81
CA ASN A 18 8.25 24.09 -5.30
C ASN A 18 8.09 24.54 -3.87
N ASN A 19 7.43 25.69 -3.69
CA ASN A 19 6.71 25.90 -2.45
C ASN A 19 5.82 24.67 -2.26
N GLN A 20 5.85 24.10 -1.06
CA GLN A 20 5.06 22.93 -0.65
C GLN A 20 3.58 23.00 -1.14
N SER A 21 3.05 24.23 -1.31
CA SER A 21 1.74 24.53 -1.90
C SER A 21 1.54 24.00 -3.32
N ASP A 22 2.55 24.06 -4.19
CA ASP A 22 2.37 23.87 -5.63
C ASP A 22 2.28 22.37 -5.97
N ILE A 23 3.08 21.55 -5.29
CA ILE A 23 3.00 20.09 -5.38
C ILE A 23 1.68 19.58 -4.80
N GLU A 24 1.26 20.11 -3.64
CA GLU A 24 -0.01 19.71 -3.02
C GLU A 24 -1.21 20.12 -3.87
N VAL A 25 -1.16 21.30 -4.49
CA VAL A 25 -2.20 21.75 -5.43
C VAL A 25 -2.24 20.86 -6.67
N GLU A 26 -1.09 20.54 -7.27
CA GLU A 26 -1.02 19.68 -8.46
C GLU A 26 -1.52 18.26 -8.15
N ALA A 27 -1.11 17.67 -7.02
CA ALA A 27 -1.60 16.37 -6.56
C ALA A 27 -3.12 16.37 -6.35
N ASN A 28 -3.67 17.42 -5.73
CA ASN A 28 -5.11 17.55 -5.51
C ASN A 28 -5.90 17.69 -6.82
N VAL A 29 -5.38 18.40 -7.83
CA VAL A 29 -6.02 18.53 -9.14
C VAL A 29 -6.07 17.18 -9.85
N VAL A 30 -4.95 16.44 -9.84
CA VAL A 30 -4.84 15.10 -10.43
C VAL A 30 -5.78 14.11 -9.72
N ASP A 31 -5.82 14.13 -8.39
CA ASP A 31 -6.73 13.28 -7.60
C ASP A 31 -8.20 13.57 -7.94
N HIS A 32 -8.57 14.85 -8.07
CA HIS A 32 -9.94 15.24 -8.42
C HIS A 32 -10.34 14.78 -9.83
N GLU A 33 -9.43 14.88 -10.80
CA GLU A 33 -9.64 14.43 -12.17
C GLU A 33 -9.81 12.91 -12.23
N LEU A 34 -8.96 12.15 -11.52
CA LEU A 34 -9.05 10.69 -11.38
C LEU A 34 -10.36 10.23 -10.73
N VAL A 35 -10.78 10.89 -9.64
CA VAL A 35 -12.07 10.57 -8.98
C VAL A 35 -13.23 10.80 -9.94
N THR A 36 -13.19 11.88 -10.71
CA THR A 36 -14.23 12.19 -11.70
C THR A 36 -14.27 11.12 -12.80
N GLU A 37 -13.12 10.66 -13.27
CA GLU A 37 -13.04 9.60 -14.28
C GLU A 37 -13.54 8.25 -13.75
N LEU A 38 -13.19 7.89 -12.51
CA LEU A 38 -13.66 6.66 -11.84
C LEU A 38 -15.17 6.63 -11.61
N LEU A 39 -15.78 7.78 -11.29
CA LEU A 39 -17.24 7.89 -11.15
C LEU A 39 -17.97 7.71 -12.48
N ASN A 40 -17.34 8.12 -13.58
CA ASN A 40 -17.89 8.01 -14.94
C ASN A 40 -17.55 6.67 -15.61
N ALA A 41 -16.56 5.94 -15.09
CA ALA A 41 -16.18 4.64 -15.60
C ALA A 41 -17.27 3.61 -15.29
N LYS A 42 -17.61 2.80 -16.30
CA LYS A 42 -18.49 1.65 -16.13
C LYS A 42 -17.77 0.64 -15.25
N LEU A 43 -18.09 0.62 -13.96
CA LEU A 43 -17.50 -0.32 -13.01
C LEU A 43 -17.72 -1.74 -13.52
N VAL A 44 -16.62 -2.41 -13.88
CA VAL A 44 -16.65 -3.84 -14.15
C VAL A 44 -17.02 -4.51 -12.85
N SER A 45 -18.09 -5.32 -12.86
CA SER A 45 -18.48 -6.13 -11.71
C SER A 45 -17.32 -7.05 -11.34
N PHE A 46 -16.55 -6.65 -10.34
CA PHE A 46 -15.46 -7.44 -9.79
C PHE A 46 -16.00 -8.23 -8.61
N HIS A 47 -16.01 -9.55 -8.74
CA HIS A 47 -16.48 -10.45 -7.71
C HIS A 47 -15.38 -11.41 -7.27
N ILE A 48 -14.90 -11.21 -6.06
CA ILE A 48 -13.91 -12.04 -5.40
C ILE A 48 -14.60 -13.31 -4.93
N LYS A 49 -14.13 -14.46 -5.43
CA LYS A 49 -14.58 -15.77 -4.98
C LYS A 49 -13.84 -16.16 -3.71
N PHE A 50 -14.54 -16.82 -2.80
CA PHE A 50 -13.97 -17.38 -1.57
C PHE A 50 -12.70 -18.22 -1.83
N LEU A 51 -12.73 -19.05 -2.88
CA LEU A 51 -11.62 -19.94 -3.20
C LEU A 51 -10.37 -19.16 -3.65
N ASP A 52 -10.56 -18.05 -4.35
CA ASP A 52 -9.46 -17.20 -4.82
C ASP A 52 -8.83 -16.47 -3.62
N LEU A 53 -9.64 -15.90 -2.73
CA LEU A 53 -9.15 -15.34 -1.47
C LEU A 53 -8.38 -16.36 -0.64
N LYS A 54 -8.94 -17.58 -0.48
CA LYS A 54 -8.29 -18.65 0.28
C LYS A 54 -6.94 -19.05 -0.33
N LYS A 55 -6.85 -19.12 -1.67
CA LYS A 55 -5.59 -19.38 -2.38
C LYS A 55 -4.58 -18.25 -2.15
N SER A 56 -5.01 -16.99 -2.28
CA SER A 56 -4.15 -15.83 -2.01
C SER A 56 -3.62 -15.82 -0.58
N ILE A 57 -4.46 -16.12 0.41
CA ILE A 57 -4.02 -16.24 1.80
C ILE A 57 -3.00 -17.38 1.97
N SER A 58 -3.23 -18.52 1.32
CA SER A 58 -2.32 -19.67 1.41
C SER A 58 -0.92 -19.37 0.85
N SER A 59 -0.84 -18.55 -0.20
CA SER A 59 0.42 -18.16 -0.86
C SER A 59 1.21 -17.08 -0.08
N LEU A 60 0.60 -16.43 0.91
CA LEU A 60 1.28 -15.43 1.74
C LEU A 60 2.52 -16.01 2.43
N LYS A 61 3.64 -15.30 2.35
CA LYS A 61 4.84 -15.66 3.14
C LYS A 61 4.55 -15.50 4.64
N ASN A 62 5.07 -16.41 5.46
CA ASN A 62 4.93 -16.39 6.93
C ASN A 62 5.79 -15.27 7.54
N LYS A 63 5.34 -14.02 7.44
CA LYS A 63 6.01 -12.83 7.97
C LYS A 63 5.38 -12.37 9.29
N ASN A 64 6.23 -11.82 10.17
CA ASN A 64 5.83 -11.19 11.44
C ASN A 64 5.57 -9.68 11.31
N SER A 65 5.95 -9.06 10.18
CA SER A 65 5.73 -7.63 9.95
C SER A 65 4.23 -7.33 9.91
N THR A 66 3.81 -6.28 10.62
CA THR A 66 2.41 -5.83 10.73
C THR A 66 2.29 -4.35 10.40
N GLY A 67 1.09 -3.91 10.02
CA GLY A 67 0.76 -2.49 10.03
C GLY A 67 0.53 -1.99 11.46
N LEU A 68 -0.17 -0.86 11.57
CA LEU A 68 -0.57 -0.27 12.85
C LEU A 68 -1.61 -1.13 13.61
N ASP A 69 -2.33 -2.00 12.89
CA ASP A 69 -3.35 -2.91 13.42
C ASP A 69 -2.78 -4.12 14.17
N GLY A 70 -1.46 -4.38 14.09
CA GLY A 70 -0.83 -5.54 14.69
C GLY A 70 -1.19 -6.88 14.02
N VAL A 71 -1.87 -6.88 12.86
CA VAL A 71 -2.28 -8.11 12.16
C VAL A 71 -1.18 -8.55 11.19
N SER A 72 -0.68 -9.78 11.37
CA SER A 72 0.34 -10.39 10.51
C SER A 72 -0.25 -11.41 9.55
N ASN A 73 0.52 -11.74 8.50
CA ASN A 73 0.18 -12.82 7.57
C ASN A 73 -0.05 -14.16 8.30
N LYS A 74 0.67 -14.40 9.41
CA LYS A 74 0.52 -15.62 10.21
C LYS A 74 -0.87 -15.70 10.84
N ILE A 75 -1.37 -14.57 11.38
CA ILE A 75 -2.69 -14.50 12.00
C ILE A 75 -3.76 -14.78 10.94
N ILE A 76 -3.67 -14.14 9.76
CA ILE A 76 -4.65 -14.32 8.68
C ILE A 76 -4.69 -15.77 8.19
N LYS A 77 -3.54 -16.43 8.10
CA LYS A 77 -3.45 -17.86 7.72
C LYS A 77 -4.11 -18.81 8.73
N LEU A 78 -4.25 -18.39 9.98
CA LEU A 78 -4.87 -19.19 11.04
C LEU A 78 -6.38 -18.93 11.17
N LEU A 79 -6.93 -17.99 10.41
CA LEU A 79 -8.36 -17.69 10.47
C LEU A 79 -9.20 -18.87 9.99
N PRO A 80 -10.31 -19.19 10.68
CA PRO A 80 -11.20 -20.25 10.24
C PRO A 80 -11.98 -19.85 8.98
N PRO A 81 -12.50 -20.82 8.21
CA PRO A 81 -13.26 -20.55 6.98
C PRO A 81 -14.43 -19.58 7.13
N SER A 82 -15.09 -19.54 8.29
CA SER A 82 -16.18 -18.59 8.58
C SER A 82 -15.71 -17.14 8.49
N HIS A 83 -14.51 -16.83 8.99
CA HIS A 83 -13.94 -15.49 8.94
C HIS A 83 -13.51 -15.14 7.51
N LEU A 84 -12.97 -16.10 6.76
CA LEU A 84 -12.64 -15.88 5.35
C LEU A 84 -13.88 -15.59 4.51
N THR A 85 -15.02 -16.20 4.85
CA THR A 85 -16.32 -15.91 4.21
C THR A 85 -16.76 -14.49 4.48
N PHE A 86 -16.64 -14.03 5.73
CA PHE A 86 -16.90 -12.63 6.10
C PHE A 86 -15.98 -11.67 5.34
N ILE A 87 -14.67 -11.92 5.35
CA ILE A 87 -13.69 -11.09 4.62
C ILE A 87 -14.00 -11.02 3.13
N THR A 88 -14.32 -12.15 2.50
CA THR A 88 -14.71 -12.19 1.07
C THR A 88 -15.91 -11.29 0.81
N SER A 89 -16.92 -11.35 1.68
CA SER A 89 -18.14 -10.54 1.56
C SER A 89 -17.84 -9.05 1.75
N SER A 90 -17.02 -8.70 2.74
CA SER A 90 -16.57 -7.33 2.98
C SER A 90 -15.76 -6.78 1.81
N PHE A 91 -14.87 -7.59 1.21
CA PHE A 91 -14.08 -7.17 0.05
C PHE A 91 -14.97 -6.94 -1.17
N ASN A 92 -15.94 -7.81 -1.42
CA ASN A 92 -16.92 -7.59 -2.49
C ASN A 92 -17.77 -6.34 -2.26
N TYR A 93 -18.19 -6.09 -1.02
CA TYR A 93 -18.91 -4.87 -0.65
C TYR A 93 -18.06 -3.63 -0.93
N MET A 94 -16.80 -3.63 -0.50
CA MET A 94 -15.84 -2.54 -0.74
C MET A 94 -15.60 -2.30 -2.23
N ALA A 95 -15.43 -3.37 -3.02
CA ALA A 95 -15.26 -3.27 -4.46
C ALA A 95 -16.50 -2.69 -5.15
N GLN A 96 -17.70 -3.09 -4.72
CA GLN A 96 -18.96 -2.59 -5.27
C GLN A 96 -19.20 -1.11 -4.95
N HIS A 97 -18.79 -0.65 -3.76
CA HIS A 97 -19.03 0.72 -3.29
C HIS A 97 -17.82 1.64 -3.45
N VAL A 98 -16.73 1.14 -4.04
CA VAL A 98 -15.46 1.87 -4.22
C VAL A 98 -15.01 2.49 -2.89
N CYS A 99 -15.06 1.70 -1.81
CA CYS A 99 -14.75 2.18 -0.47
C CYS A 99 -13.83 1.21 0.27
N PHE A 100 -13.09 1.72 1.24
CA PHE A 100 -12.23 0.93 2.12
C PHE A 100 -12.00 1.68 3.44
N PRO A 101 -11.55 0.99 4.50
CA PRO A 101 -11.29 1.64 5.78
C PRO A 101 -10.18 2.70 5.66
N GLN A 102 -10.42 3.90 6.18
CA GLN A 102 -9.44 5.00 6.12
C GLN A 102 -8.07 4.62 6.72
N HIS A 103 -8.06 3.80 7.78
CA HIS A 103 -6.83 3.33 8.40
C HIS A 103 -5.95 2.46 7.49
N TRP A 104 -6.49 1.93 6.38
CA TRP A 104 -5.70 1.22 5.37
C TRP A 104 -4.73 2.12 4.62
N LEU A 105 -5.02 3.42 4.54
CA LEU A 105 -4.15 4.42 3.93
C LEU A 105 -2.95 4.79 4.81
N THR A 106 -2.98 4.43 6.09
CA THR A 106 -1.91 4.77 7.04
C THR A 106 -0.88 3.66 7.11
N ALA A 107 0.35 3.97 6.69
CA ALA A 107 1.48 3.05 6.79
C ALA A 107 2.32 3.30 8.06
N LYS A 108 2.82 2.22 8.66
CA LYS A 108 3.87 2.29 9.68
C LYS A 108 5.23 2.36 8.99
N ILE A 109 5.96 3.46 9.16
CA ILE A 109 7.31 3.61 8.61
C ILE A 109 8.33 2.96 9.55
N ILE A 110 9.17 2.07 9.01
CA ILE A 110 10.31 1.47 9.73
C ILE A 110 11.57 1.71 8.92
N LEU A 111 12.65 2.10 9.59
CA LEU A 111 13.97 2.25 8.98
C LEU A 111 14.71 0.93 9.04
N LEU A 112 15.17 0.43 7.89
CA LEU A 112 16.04 -0.74 7.79
C LEU A 112 17.43 -0.32 7.36
N SER A 113 18.47 -0.84 8.01
CA SER A 113 19.85 -0.62 7.55
C SER A 113 20.06 -1.25 6.16
N LYS A 114 20.75 -0.54 5.26
CA LYS A 114 21.20 -1.05 3.95
C LYS A 114 22.39 -1.98 4.13
N THR A 115 23.29 -1.66 5.06
CA THR A 115 24.44 -2.52 5.41
C THR A 115 24.15 -3.34 6.67
N LYS A 116 24.89 -4.45 6.86
CA LYS A 116 24.87 -5.21 8.13
C LYS A 116 25.79 -4.59 9.20
N SER A 117 26.06 -3.28 9.09
CA SER A 117 26.88 -2.56 10.07
C SER A 117 26.15 -2.43 11.40
N SER A 118 26.90 -2.48 12.51
CA SER A 118 26.38 -2.23 13.85
C SER A 118 26.06 -0.75 14.11
N ILE A 119 26.61 0.15 13.29
CA ILE A 119 26.41 1.59 13.36
C ILE A 119 25.33 1.98 12.34
N VAL A 120 24.20 2.50 12.82
CA VAL A 120 23.08 2.93 11.99
C VAL A 120 23.24 4.43 11.69
N ASP A 121 23.75 4.76 10.51
CA ASP A 121 23.65 6.11 9.94
C ASP A 121 22.31 6.26 9.24
N ILE A 122 21.60 7.38 9.46
CA ILE A 122 20.33 7.69 8.79
C ILE A 122 20.47 7.60 7.25
N ASN A 123 21.62 8.04 6.72
CA ASN A 123 21.93 8.03 5.28
C ASN A 123 22.08 6.60 4.73
N ASP A 124 22.43 5.64 5.60
CA ASP A 124 22.56 4.22 5.28
C ASP A 124 21.31 3.41 5.64
N THR A 125 20.18 4.07 5.94
CA THR A 125 18.90 3.39 6.09
C THR A 125 18.05 3.48 4.83
N ARG A 126 17.10 2.55 4.70
CA ARG A 126 15.98 2.62 3.77
C ARG A 126 14.67 2.63 4.55
N PRO A 127 13.78 3.59 4.33
CA PRO A 127 12.44 3.52 4.88
C PRO A 127 11.66 2.41 4.19
N ILE A 128 10.87 1.67 4.96
CA ILE A 128 9.85 0.75 4.45
C ILE A 128 8.48 1.12 5.03
N SER A 129 7.47 1.07 4.18
CA SER A 129 6.07 1.30 4.55
C SER A 129 5.40 -0.04 4.84
N LEU A 130 4.97 -0.23 6.09
CA LEU A 130 4.17 -1.39 6.48
C LEU A 130 2.69 -1.02 6.51
N LEU A 131 1.97 -1.39 5.45
CA LEU A 131 0.51 -1.30 5.38
C LEU A 131 -0.18 -2.43 6.16
N PRO A 132 -1.43 -2.20 6.63
CA PRO A 132 -2.29 -3.25 7.17
C PRO A 132 -2.35 -4.49 6.27
N CYS A 133 -2.41 -5.66 6.87
CA CYS A 133 -2.31 -6.89 6.09
C CYS A 133 -3.53 -7.12 5.19
N PHE A 134 -4.72 -6.72 5.64
CA PHE A 134 -5.93 -6.81 4.83
C PHE A 134 -5.94 -5.84 3.65
N SER A 135 -5.35 -4.65 3.81
CA SER A 135 -5.17 -3.69 2.70
C SER A 135 -4.37 -4.30 1.56
N LYS A 136 -3.20 -4.88 1.86
CA LYS A 136 -2.34 -5.56 0.87
C LYS A 136 -2.92 -6.86 0.31
N LEU A 137 -3.91 -7.44 0.96
CA LEU A 137 -4.60 -8.65 0.50
C LEU A 137 -5.78 -8.29 -0.43
N TYR A 138 -6.32 -7.08 -0.27
CA TYR A 138 -7.39 -6.54 -1.09
C TYR A 138 -6.88 -5.99 -2.42
N GLU A 139 -5.73 -5.31 -2.41
CA GLU A 139 -4.94 -4.95 -3.60
C GLU A 139 -4.53 -6.19 -4.41
#